data_AF-A0A2V5P8A2-F1
#
_entry.id   AF-A0A2V5P8A2-F1
#
_cell.length_a   1.000
_cell.length_b   1.000
_cell.length_c   1.000
_cell.angle_alpha   90.00
_cell.angle_beta   90.00
_cell.angle_gamma   90.00
#
_symmetry.space_group_name_H-M   'P 1'
#
loop_
_entity.id
_entity.type
_entity.pdbx_description
1 polymer ?
#
loop_
_entity_poly.entity_id
_entity_poly.type
_entity_poly.pdbx_seq_one_letter_code
_entity_poly.pdbx_strand_id
1 'polypeptide(L)' 'AIERLRMVGFGRFWSITIPLVIFSLGHWSGGPANILIALAAGAILTGFYLWRRDLVANMIGHGLVDFVANVLPNLFS' A
#
# COMPACT_ATOMS: atom_id res chain seq x y z
N ALA A 1 -0.29 -1.39 -10.21
CA ALA A 1 -1.27 -0.41 -10.75
C ALA A 1 -0.58 0.72 -11.50
N ILE A 2 0.56 1.21 -10.97
CA ILE A 2 1.40 2.24 -11.59
C ILE A 2 1.67 1.94 -13.08
N GLU A 3 2.13 0.75 -13.41
CA GLU A 3 2.44 0.33 -14.79
C GLU A 3 1.21 0.43 -15.70
N ARG A 4 0.04 0.02 -15.21
CA ARG A 4 -1.22 0.09 -15.98
C ARG A 4 -1.62 1.54 -16.24
N LEU A 5 -1.51 2.42 -15.24
CA LEU A 5 -1.78 3.84 -15.41
C LEU A 5 -0.79 4.50 -16.38
N ARG A 6 0.49 4.11 -16.34
CA ARG A 6 1.49 4.55 -17.32
C ARG A 6 1.14 4.11 -18.74
N MET A 7 0.63 2.88 -18.92
CA MET A 7 0.23 2.36 -20.24
C MET A 7 -0.96 3.12 -20.85
N VAL A 8 -1.88 3.65 -20.03
CA VAL A 8 -3.02 4.45 -20.52
C VAL A 8 -2.75 5.96 -20.51
N GLY A 9 -1.49 6.38 -20.39
CA GLY A 9 -1.07 7.76 -20.63
C GLY A 9 -0.87 8.64 -19.39
N PHE A 10 -1.05 8.14 -18.17
CA PHE A 10 -0.82 8.96 -16.98
C PHE A 10 0.67 9.27 -16.76
N GLY A 11 0.94 10.48 -16.25
CA GLY A 11 2.26 10.87 -15.76
C GLY A 11 2.71 10.03 -14.56
N ARG A 12 4.03 10.00 -14.29
CA ARG A 12 4.61 9.25 -13.16
C ARG A 12 3.97 9.64 -11.83
N PHE A 13 3.81 10.94 -11.59
CA PHE A 13 3.15 11.47 -10.39
C PHE A 13 1.75 10.88 -10.20
N TRP A 14 0.88 11.05 -11.19
CA TRP A 14 -0.50 10.55 -11.12
C TRP A 14 -0.60 9.02 -11.05
N SER A 15 0.31 8.31 -11.71
CA SER A 15 0.37 6.84 -11.66
C SER A 15 0.67 6.30 -10.26
N ILE A 16 1.32 7.10 -9.40
CA ILE A 16 1.63 6.79 -8.01
C ILE A 16 0.52 7.28 -7.08
N THR A 17 0.14 8.55 -7.22
CA THR A 17 -0.77 9.22 -6.29
C THR A 17 -2.19 8.65 -6.37
N ILE A 18 -2.71 8.35 -7.57
CA ILE A 18 -4.09 7.86 -7.73
C ILE A 18 -4.30 6.52 -7.00
N PRO A 19 -3.48 5.46 -7.23
CA PRO A 19 -3.65 4.21 -6.49
C PRO A 19 -3.46 4.38 -4.99
N LEU A 20 -2.51 5.21 -4.56
CA LEU A 20 -2.22 5.40 -3.14
C LEU A 20 -3.38 6.07 -2.41
N VAL A 21 -3.99 7.10 -3.00
CA VAL A 21 -5.17 7.78 -2.44
C VAL A 21 -6.36 6.84 -2.38
N ILE A 22 -6.66 6.12 -3.47
CA ILE A 22 -7.78 5.17 -3.52
C ILE A 22 -7.59 4.06 -2.47
N PHE A 23 -6.39 3.49 -2.38
CA PHE A 23 -6.05 2.46 -1.40
C PHE A 23 -6.26 2.96 0.04
N SER A 24 -5.76 4.16 0.36
CA SER A 24 -5.87 4.73 1.70
C SER A 24 -7.32 5.00 2.09
N LEU A 25 -8.10 5.62 1.20
CA LEU A 25 -9.52 5.89 1.43
C LEU A 25 -10.35 4.60 1.50
N GLY A 26 -9.92 3.53 0.82
CA GLY A 26 -10.53 2.21 0.93
C GLY A 26 -10.49 1.62 2.34
N HIS A 27 -9.57 2.07 3.20
CA HIS A 27 -9.40 1.60 4.58
C HIS A 27 -10.28 2.34 5.61
N TRP A 28 -11.33 3.03 5.15
CA TRP A 28 -12.18 3.89 5.98
C TRP A 28 -12.91 3.18 7.13
N SER A 29 -13.13 1.86 7.07
CA SER A 29 -13.84 1.10 8.11
C SER A 29 -13.16 1.15 9.48
N GLY A 30 -11.83 1.34 9.53
CA GLY A 30 -11.07 1.57 10.76
C GLY A 30 -10.99 3.04 11.20
N GLY A 31 -11.74 3.93 10.57
CA GLY A 31 -11.76 5.37 10.85
C GLY A 31 -10.55 6.13 10.29
N PRO A 32 -10.43 7.44 10.62
CA PRO A 32 -9.39 8.31 10.09
C PRO A 32 -7.96 7.85 10.38
N ALA A 33 -7.72 7.25 11.56
CA ALA A 33 -6.42 6.71 11.92
C ALA A 33 -5.99 5.57 10.97
N ASN A 34 -6.92 4.69 10.60
CA ASN A 34 -6.62 3.58 9.69
C ASN A 34 -6.32 4.08 8.26
N ILE A 35 -6.99 5.14 7.80
CA ILE A 35 -6.68 5.81 6.54
C ILE A 35 -5.24 6.35 6.57
N LEU A 36 -4.84 7.01 7.66
CA LEU A 36 -3.49 7.57 7.80
C LEU A 36 -2.42 6.48 7.84
N ILE A 37 -2.66 5.38 8.56
CA ILE A 37 -1.76 4.23 8.61
C ILE A 37 -1.64 3.58 7.23
N ALA A 38 -2.77 3.34 6.54
CA ALA A 38 -2.79 2.77 5.19
C ALA A 38 -2.05 3.67 4.18
N LEU A 39 -2.19 4.99 4.30
CA LEU A 39 -1.44 5.95 3.47
C LEU A 39 0.07 5.86 3.72
N ALA A 40 0.50 5.84 4.98
CA ALA A 40 1.91 5.76 5.33
C ALA A 40 2.54 4.43 4.90
N ALA A 41 1.93 3.29 5.26
CA ALA A 41 2.40 1.97 4.89
C ALA A 41 2.36 1.77 3.36
N GLY A 42 1.29 2.20 2.71
CA GLY A 42 1.13 2.17 1.26
C GLY A 42 2.20 3.00 0.54
N ALA A 43 2.57 4.17 1.08
CA ALA A 43 3.63 5.01 0.53
C ALA A 43 5.01 4.33 0.65
N ILE A 44 5.30 3.69 1.78
CA ILE A 44 6.54 2.93 2.00
C ILE A 44 6.65 1.77 1.01
N LEU A 45 5.60 0.95 0.90
CA LEU A 45 5.58 -0.17 -0.05
C LEU A 45 5.64 0.31 -1.51
N THR A 46 4.97 1.42 -1.83
CA THR A 46 5.08 2.03 -3.17
C THR A 46 6.51 2.48 -3.46
N GLY A 47 7.17 3.13 -2.50
CA GLY A 47 8.59 3.51 -2.61
C GLY A 47 9.50 2.30 -2.78
N PHE A 48 9.29 1.25 -1.98
CA PHE A 48 10.01 -0.01 -2.09
C PHE A 48 9.85 -0.66 -3.46
N TYR A 49 8.60 -0.76 -3.96
CA TYR A 49 8.32 -1.29 -5.28
C TYR A 49 8.99 -0.47 -6.39
N LEU A 50 8.94 0.87 -6.30
CA LEU A 50 9.59 1.73 -7.29
C LEU A 50 11.11 1.62 -7.27
N TRP A 51 11.71 1.35 -6.11
CA TRP A 51 13.15 1.14 -5.97
C TRP A 51 13.59 -0.23 -6.49
N ARG A 52 12.94 -1.31 -6.01
CA ARG A 52 13.37 -2.68 -6.28
C ARG A 52 12.78 -3.26 -7.57
N ARG A 53 11.66 -2.71 -8.03
CA ARG A 53 10.89 -3.17 -9.18
C ARG A 53 10.49 -4.65 -9.09
N ASP A 54 10.30 -5.15 -7.86
CA ASP A 54 9.92 -6.52 -7.55
C ASP A 54 8.53 -6.55 -6.90
N LEU A 55 7.56 -7.11 -7.63
CA LEU A 55 6.18 -7.21 -7.17
C LEU A 55 6.01 -8.29 -6.10
N VAL A 56 6.70 -9.41 -6.23
CA VAL A 56 6.57 -10.56 -5.33
C VAL A 56 7.11 -10.20 -3.95
N ALA A 57 8.30 -9.59 -3.90
CA ALA A 57 8.87 -9.09 -2.66
C ALA A 57 7.94 -8.06 -1.98
N ASN A 58 7.32 -7.17 -2.76
CA ASN A 58 6.38 -6.18 -2.24
C ASN A 58 5.08 -6.81 -1.68
N MET A 59 4.57 -7.87 -2.33
CA MET A 59 3.41 -8.64 -1.85
C MET A 59 3.73 -9.39 -0.55
N ILE A 60 4.92 -10.00 -0.46
CA ILE A 60 5.37 -10.67 0.77
C ILE A 60 5.50 -9.65 1.91
N GLY A 61 6.14 -8.50 1.64
CA GLY A 61 6.29 -7.42 2.62
C GLY A 61 4.93 -6.91 3.13
N HIS A 62 3.98 -6.69 2.23
CA HIS A 62 2.61 -6.31 2.60
C HIS A 62 1.95 -7.36 3.50
N GLY A 63 1.97 -8.63 3.09
CA GLY A 63 1.39 -9.72 3.88
C GLY A 63 2.03 -9.86 5.27
N LEU A 64 3.34 -9.62 5.38
CA LEU A 64 4.03 -9.63 6.66
C LEU A 64 3.58 -8.48 7.57
N VAL A 65 3.41 -7.27 7.03
CA VAL A 65 2.87 -6.13 7.78
C VAL A 65 1.47 -6.46 8.29
N ASP A 66 0.59 -6.99 7.44
CA ASP A 66 -0.76 -7.37 7.84
C ASP A 66 -0.76 -8.46 8.92
N PHE A 67 0.10 -9.46 8.78
CA PHE A 67 0.23 -10.54 9.76
C PHE A 67 0.70 -10.02 11.12
N VAL A 68 1.76 -9.20 11.14
CA VAL A 68 2.32 -8.64 12.38
C VAL A 68 1.35 -7.66 13.04
N ALA A 69 0.63 -6.85 12.27
CA ALA A 69 -0.28 -5.86 12.80
C ALA A 69 -1.61 -6.45 13.28
N ASN A 70 -2.14 -7.46 12.57
CA ASN A 70 -3.51 -7.94 12.81
C ASN A 70 -3.59 -9.38 13.32
N VAL A 71 -2.64 -10.27 12.98
CA VAL A 71 -2.72 -11.67 13.40
C VAL A 71 -1.94 -11.87 14.69
N LEU A 72 -0.68 -11.42 14.73
CA LEU A 72 0.22 -11.67 15.86
C LEU A 72 -0.32 -11.15 17.21
N PRO A 73 -0.88 -9.94 17.35
CA PRO A 73 -1.41 -9.45 18.62
C PRO A 73 -2.57 -10.30 19.15
N ASN A 74 -3.42 -10.79 18.23
CA ASN A 74 -4.58 -11.61 18.56
C ASN A 74 -4.21 -13.03 19.02
N LEU A 75 -2.95 -13.47 18.85
CA LEU A 75 -2.47 -14.75 19.40
C LEU A 75 -2.14 -14.66 20.90
N PHE A 76 -2.04 -13.45 21.46
CA PHE A 76 -1.62 -13.22 22.84
C PHE A 76 -2.68 -12.47 23.69
N SER A 77 -3.86 -12.20 23.13
CA SER A 77 -4.95 -11.45 23.76
C SER A 77 -6.10 -12.35 24.20
#